data_AF-A0A520IQX7-F1
#
_entry.id   AF-A0A520IQX7-F1
#
_cell.length_a   1.000
_cell.length_b   1.000
_cell.length_c   1.000
_cell.angle_alpha   90.00
_cell.angle_beta   90.00
_cell.angle_gamma   90.00
#
_symmetry.space_group_name_H-M   'P 1'
#
loop_
_entity.id
_entity.type
_entity.pdbx_description
1 polymer ?
#
loop_
_entity_poly.entity_id
_entity_poly.type
_entity_poly.pdbx_seq_one_letter_code
_entity_poly.pdbx_strand_id
1 'polypeptide(L)'
;TVLDAITVHPTFLTSSGGTQDNLNTAVSPSPFLSPKIGADKWTNFVITFDAPTGVLQIWGDGVKIGTTAYQNRGANSFFAFEPSEIIIGGNYNVIPGKTVSTDASFAAMTGKIDEIRVYNTALPDAHIKALYNLGVAKK
;
A
#
# COMPACT_ATOMS: atom_id res chain seq x y z
N THR A 1 -8.21 18.81 10.13
CA THR A 1 -7.63 17.47 9.91
C THR A 1 -8.76 16.54 9.58
N VAL A 2 -8.72 15.87 8.43
CA VAL A 2 -9.74 14.87 8.06
C VAL A 2 -9.42 13.62 8.87
N LEU A 3 -10.19 13.37 9.94
CA LEU A 3 -9.92 12.28 10.90
C LEU A 3 -10.35 10.89 10.38
N ASP A 4 -11.07 10.87 9.27
CA ASP A 4 -11.65 9.68 8.66
C ASP A 4 -11.02 9.35 7.30
N ALA A 5 -9.82 9.87 7.01
CA ALA A 5 -9.03 9.54 5.83
C ALA A 5 -7.63 9.03 6.20
N ILE A 6 -7.01 8.29 5.28
CA ILE A 6 -5.67 7.73 5.44
C ILE A 6 -4.82 8.02 4.22
N THR A 7 -3.56 8.39 4.46
CA THR A 7 -2.55 8.48 3.41
C THR A 7 -1.82 7.14 3.30
N VAL A 8 -1.71 6.64 2.09
CA VAL A 8 -1.10 5.38 1.72
C VAL A 8 0.03 5.70 0.75
N HIS A 9 1.27 5.36 1.14
CA HIS A 9 2.49 5.70 0.41
C HIS A 9 3.38 4.46 0.22
N PRO A 10 2.96 3.48 -0.60
CA PRO A 10 3.81 2.35 -0.95
C PRO A 10 5.06 2.82 -1.68
N THR A 11 6.20 2.28 -1.28
CA THR A 11 7.50 2.55 -1.88
C THR A 11 8.24 1.24 -2.12
N PHE A 12 8.94 1.11 -3.25
CA PHE A 12 9.85 0.01 -3.54
C PHE A 12 11.20 0.55 -4.06
N LEU A 13 12.24 -0.27 -3.95
CA LEU A 13 13.56 0.04 -4.52
C LEU A 13 13.64 -0.43 -5.96
N THR A 14 14.36 0.29 -6.81
CA THR A 14 14.65 -0.16 -8.18
C THR A 14 15.99 -0.87 -8.25
N SER A 15 16.15 -1.75 -9.24
CA SER A 15 17.42 -2.41 -9.52
C SER A 15 18.54 -1.45 -9.93
N SER A 16 18.20 -0.28 -10.47
CA SER A 16 19.15 0.78 -10.84
C SER A 16 19.55 1.69 -9.68
N GLY A 17 18.99 1.47 -8.49
CA GLY A 17 19.12 2.37 -7.34
C GLY A 17 18.05 3.47 -7.32
N GLY A 18 17.72 3.90 -6.10
CA GLY A 18 16.63 4.84 -5.83
C GLY A 18 15.31 4.16 -5.49
N THR A 19 14.33 4.97 -5.13
CA THR A 19 12.99 4.51 -4.74
C THR A 19 11.95 4.91 -5.76
N GLN A 20 10.90 4.11 -5.85
CA GLN A 20 9.70 4.39 -6.61
C GLN A 20 8.47 4.17 -5.70
N ASP A 21 7.65 5.19 -5.57
CA ASP A 21 6.34 5.26 -4.92
C ASP A 21 5.07 5.60 -5.78
N ASN A 22 3.91 5.11 -5.36
CA ASN A 22 2.65 5.80 -5.69
C ASN A 22 2.02 6.19 -4.36
N LEU A 23 1.10 7.14 -4.40
CA LEU A 23 0.51 7.74 -3.23
C LEU A 23 -0.92 8.15 -3.56
N ASN A 24 -1.78 8.22 -2.54
CA ASN A 24 -3.12 8.77 -2.70
C ASN A 24 -3.09 10.24 -2.26
N THR A 25 -2.57 11.15 -3.09
CA THR A 25 -2.56 12.58 -2.78
C THR A 25 -3.34 13.40 -3.80
N ALA A 26 -3.74 14.60 -3.40
CA ALA A 26 -4.24 15.60 -4.32
C ALA A 26 -3.08 16.18 -5.15
N VAL A 27 -3.09 15.91 -6.45
CA VAL A 27 -2.23 16.59 -7.43
C VAL A 27 -2.99 16.64 -8.74
N SER A 28 -3.09 17.81 -9.37
CA SER A 28 -3.85 17.98 -10.60
C SER A 28 -3.43 16.94 -11.66
N PRO A 29 -4.37 16.19 -12.27
CA PRO A 29 -5.83 16.28 -12.14
C PRO A 29 -6.46 15.34 -11.09
N SER A 30 -5.67 14.58 -10.34
CA SER A 30 -6.12 13.63 -9.31
C SER A 30 -6.56 14.34 -8.01
N PRO A 31 -7.81 14.15 -7.55
CA PRO A 31 -8.19 14.55 -6.20
C PRO A 31 -7.57 13.61 -5.16
N PHE A 32 -7.54 14.04 -3.90
CA PHE A 32 -7.25 13.14 -2.78
C PHE A 32 -8.41 12.14 -2.62
N LEU A 33 -8.12 10.85 -2.76
CA LEU A 33 -9.08 9.76 -2.57
C LEU A 33 -8.62 8.88 -1.41
N SER A 34 -9.55 8.58 -0.50
CA SER A 34 -9.31 7.67 0.62
C SER A 34 -10.62 6.95 0.94
N PRO A 35 -10.58 5.66 1.28
CA PRO A 35 -11.71 5.05 1.97
C PRO A 35 -11.89 5.74 3.32
N LYS A 36 -13.14 5.76 3.81
CA LYS A 36 -13.41 6.24 5.17
C LYS A 36 -12.78 5.28 6.18
N ILE A 37 -12.00 5.75 7.13
CA ILE A 37 -11.45 4.92 8.22
C ILE A 37 -12.13 5.21 9.56
N GLY A 38 -12.04 4.27 10.51
CA GLY A 38 -12.56 4.43 11.87
C GLY A 38 -12.48 3.15 12.67
N ALA A 39 -12.53 3.26 14.01
CA ALA A 39 -12.41 2.11 14.92
C ALA A 39 -13.46 1.02 14.67
N ASP A 40 -14.65 1.41 14.21
CA ASP A 40 -15.77 0.49 13.96
C ASP A 40 -15.90 0.07 12.48
N LYS A 41 -14.89 0.38 11.64
CA LYS A 41 -14.91 0.07 10.20
C LYS A 41 -13.65 -0.64 9.75
N TRP A 42 -13.82 -1.92 9.40
CA TRP A 42 -12.86 -2.61 8.54
C TRP A 42 -12.79 -1.95 7.16
N THR A 43 -11.57 -1.72 6.69
CA THR A 43 -11.26 -1.11 5.40
C THR A 43 -10.31 -2.03 4.65
N ASN A 44 -10.60 -2.30 3.38
CA ASN A 44 -9.75 -3.14 2.55
C ASN A 44 -8.74 -2.29 1.78
N PHE A 45 -7.47 -2.68 1.81
CA PHE A 45 -6.41 -2.09 1.00
C PHE A 45 -5.80 -3.14 0.09
N VAL A 46 -5.50 -2.75 -1.15
CA VAL A 46 -4.71 -3.54 -2.08
C VAL A 46 -3.69 -2.64 -2.77
N ILE A 47 -2.44 -3.09 -2.81
CA ILE A 47 -1.38 -2.46 -3.59
C ILE A 47 -0.99 -3.44 -4.68
N THR A 48 -0.93 -2.98 -5.92
CA THR A 48 -0.52 -3.80 -7.07
C THR A 48 0.65 -3.17 -7.78
N PHE A 49 1.64 -3.97 -8.15
CA PHE A 49 2.70 -3.57 -9.07
C PHE A 49 2.71 -4.51 -10.27
N ASP A 50 2.39 -3.97 -11.44
CA ASP A 50 2.44 -4.68 -12.72
C ASP A 50 3.78 -4.40 -13.42
N ALA A 51 4.77 -5.26 -13.19
CA ALA A 51 6.14 -5.06 -13.66
C ALA A 51 6.26 -4.87 -15.20
N PRO A 52 5.56 -5.66 -16.05
CA PRO A 52 5.54 -5.43 -17.50
C PRO A 52 5.11 -4.02 -17.93
N THR A 53 4.10 -3.43 -17.28
CA THR A 53 3.56 -2.10 -17.65
C THR A 53 4.13 -0.97 -16.79
N GLY A 54 4.79 -1.28 -15.68
CA GLY A 54 5.29 -0.31 -14.72
C GLY A 54 4.24 0.32 -13.83
N VAL A 55 3.02 -0.21 -13.80
CA VAL A 55 1.90 0.43 -13.11
C VAL A 55 1.84 0.00 -11.65
N LEU A 56 2.09 0.95 -10.75
CA LEU A 56 1.87 0.83 -9.31
C LEU A 56 0.52 1.49 -8.96
N GLN A 57 -0.41 0.72 -8.41
CA GLN A 57 -1.75 1.22 -8.08
C GLN A 57 -2.13 0.90 -6.63
N ILE A 58 -2.96 1.76 -6.05
CA ILE A 58 -3.50 1.66 -4.70
C ILE A 58 -5.02 1.56 -4.80
N TRP A 59 -5.59 0.62 -4.07
CA TRP A 59 -7.02 0.42 -3.96
C TRP A 59 -7.46 0.54 -2.52
N GLY A 60 -8.59 1.21 -2.30
CA GLY A 60 -9.30 1.27 -1.03
C GLY A 60 -10.74 0.85 -1.24
N ASP A 61 -11.23 -0.13 -0.47
CA ASP A 61 -12.60 -0.65 -0.56
C ASP A 61 -13.04 -0.98 -2.01
N GLY A 62 -12.14 -1.59 -2.78
CA GLY A 62 -12.41 -2.00 -4.18
C GLY A 62 -12.38 -0.86 -5.21
N VAL A 63 -11.99 0.36 -4.83
CA VAL A 63 -11.88 1.54 -5.71
C VAL A 63 -10.43 1.98 -5.83
N LYS A 64 -9.98 2.41 -7.03
CA LYS A 64 -8.66 3.00 -7.22
C LYS A 64 -8.56 4.33 -6.48
N ILE A 65 -7.57 4.46 -5.62
CA ILE A 65 -7.31 5.67 -4.83
C ILE A 65 -5.91 6.26 -5.08
N GLY A 66 -5.04 5.53 -5.78
CA GLY A 66 -3.71 6.03 -6.14
C GLY A 66 -3.78 7.17 -7.16
N THR A 67 -2.84 8.09 -7.05
CA THR A 67 -2.71 9.24 -7.93
C THR A 67 -2.31 8.81 -9.34
N THR A 68 -3.05 9.26 -10.35
CA THR A 68 -2.78 8.89 -11.74
C THR A 68 -1.49 9.49 -12.29
N ALA A 69 -1.06 10.64 -11.75
CA ALA A 69 0.19 11.30 -12.12
C ALA A 69 1.45 10.50 -11.73
N TYR A 70 1.36 9.62 -10.72
CA TYR A 70 2.50 8.88 -10.17
C TYR A 70 2.37 7.36 -10.34
N GLN A 71 1.31 6.86 -10.96
CA GLN A 71 1.06 5.42 -11.06
C GLN A 71 2.01 4.70 -12.04
N ASN A 72 2.44 5.37 -13.12
CA ASN A 72 3.30 4.76 -14.13
C ASN A 72 4.76 5.03 -13.81
N ARG A 73 5.50 3.97 -13.49
CA ARG A 73 6.92 4.02 -13.10
C ARG A 73 7.85 3.58 -14.20
N GLY A 74 7.37 3.49 -15.44
CA GLY A 74 8.11 2.89 -16.54
C GLY A 74 8.41 1.42 -16.29
N ALA A 75 9.19 0.80 -17.18
CA ALA A 75 9.65 -0.59 -17.06
C ALA A 75 10.71 -0.76 -15.95
N ASN A 76 10.48 -0.16 -14.78
CA ASN A 76 11.33 -0.31 -13.62
C ASN A 76 11.16 -1.71 -13.04
N SER A 77 12.29 -2.34 -12.72
CA SER A 77 12.29 -3.63 -12.04
C SER A 77 12.21 -3.41 -10.53
N PHE A 78 11.20 -3.99 -9.89
CA PHE A 78 11.14 -4.11 -8.45
C PHE A 78 12.41 -4.80 -7.94
N PHE A 79 12.97 -4.29 -6.84
CA PHE A 79 14.14 -4.84 -6.18
C PHE A 79 13.87 -4.99 -4.67
N ALA A 80 14.28 -6.15 -4.13
CA ALA A 80 14.31 -6.42 -2.70
C ALA A 80 15.69 -6.99 -2.35
N PHE A 81 16.26 -6.54 -1.23
CA PHE A 81 17.49 -7.13 -0.70
C PHE A 81 17.21 -8.54 -0.18
N GLU A 82 18.14 -9.46 -0.42
CA GLU A 82 18.04 -10.84 0.07
C GLU A 82 19.24 -11.16 0.98
N PRO A 83 19.00 -11.78 2.17
CA PRO A 83 17.69 -12.18 2.70
C PRO A 83 16.81 -11.00 3.12
N SER A 84 15.48 -11.17 3.01
CA SER A 84 14.47 -10.18 3.45
C SER A 84 13.59 -10.73 4.56
N GLU A 85 12.97 -9.82 5.31
CA GLU A 85 11.99 -10.11 6.36
C GLU A 85 10.70 -9.35 6.08
N ILE A 86 9.55 -9.99 6.36
CA ILE A 86 8.24 -9.36 6.29
C ILE A 86 7.90 -8.77 7.66
N ILE A 87 7.70 -7.45 7.70
CA ILE A 87 7.26 -6.73 8.90
C ILE A 87 5.86 -6.17 8.65
N ILE A 88 4.95 -6.44 9.58
CA ILE A 88 3.56 -5.97 9.52
C ILE A 88 3.30 -5.10 10.75
N GLY A 89 2.67 -3.94 10.54
CA GLY A 89 2.29 -3.03 11.62
C GLY A 89 3.41 -2.15 12.16
N GLY A 90 4.53 -1.99 11.44
CA GLY A 90 5.63 -1.13 11.86
C GLY A 90 6.84 -1.21 10.93
N ASN A 91 8.00 -0.81 11.44
CA ASN A 91 9.31 -0.96 10.80
C ASN A 91 10.34 -1.52 11.79
N TYR A 92 11.60 -1.66 11.35
CA TYR A 92 12.70 -2.16 12.19
C TYR A 92 12.88 -1.37 13.51
N ASN A 93 12.71 -0.05 13.50
CA ASN A 93 12.96 0.79 14.67
C ASN A 93 11.97 0.55 15.82
N VAL A 94 10.77 0.03 15.55
CA VAL A 94 9.76 -0.25 16.58
C VAL A 94 9.79 -1.69 17.09
N ILE A 95 10.74 -2.52 16.62
CA ILE A 95 10.92 -3.90 17.08
C ILE A 95 12.09 -3.96 18.07
N PRO A 96 11.88 -4.41 19.33
CA PRO A 96 12.96 -4.53 20.31
C PRO A 96 14.13 -5.38 19.80
N GLY A 97 15.35 -4.85 19.89
CA GLY A 97 16.57 -5.54 19.44
C GLY A 97 16.85 -5.48 17.93
N LYS A 98 16.01 -4.80 17.15
CA LYS A 98 16.17 -4.65 15.69
C LYS A 98 16.31 -3.19 15.22
N THR A 99 16.47 -2.24 16.13
CA THR A 99 16.58 -0.82 15.82
C THR A 99 17.79 -0.54 14.92
N VAL A 100 17.55 0.11 13.78
CA VAL A 100 18.61 0.42 12.77
C VAL A 100 18.97 1.90 12.73
N SER A 101 18.14 2.77 13.31
CA SER A 101 18.39 4.20 13.42
C SER A 101 17.59 4.82 14.56
N THR A 102 17.81 6.11 14.83
CA THR A 102 17.04 6.89 15.81
C THR A 102 15.78 7.52 15.24
N ASP A 103 15.39 7.19 13.99
CA ASP A 103 14.20 7.75 13.35
C ASP A 103 12.92 7.26 14.05
N ALA A 104 12.14 8.21 14.56
CA ALA A 104 10.87 8.01 15.25
C ALA A 104 9.65 8.44 14.41
N SER A 105 9.83 8.67 13.11
CA SER A 105 8.75 9.05 12.19
C SER A 105 7.69 7.96 11.99
N PHE A 106 8.00 6.71 12.39
CA PHE A 106 7.11 5.56 12.32
C PHE A 106 6.80 5.04 13.72
N ALA A 107 5.51 4.89 14.01
CA ALA A 107 5.03 4.23 15.22
C ALA A 107 4.48 2.84 14.90
N ALA A 108 4.45 1.95 15.88
CA ALA A 108 3.76 0.68 15.76
C ALA A 108 2.25 0.91 15.57
N MET A 109 1.63 0.15 14.67
CA MET A 109 0.20 0.17 14.43
C MET A 109 -0.56 -0.33 15.67
N THR A 110 -1.59 0.41 16.08
CA THR A 110 -2.46 0.06 17.22
C THR A 110 -3.82 -0.51 16.79
N GLY A 111 -4.05 -0.64 15.48
CA GLY A 111 -5.27 -1.20 14.91
C GLY A 111 -5.25 -2.73 14.79
N LYS A 112 -6.27 -3.27 14.13
CA LYS A 112 -6.37 -4.71 13.80
C LYS A 112 -6.10 -4.91 12.30
N ILE A 113 -5.46 -6.02 11.97
CA ILE A 113 -5.23 -6.48 10.59
C ILE A 113 -5.76 -7.90 10.49
N ASP A 114 -6.41 -8.22 9.38
CA ASP A 114 -6.89 -9.56 9.08
C ASP A 114 -6.80 -9.81 7.57
N GLU A 115 -6.90 -11.07 7.16
CA GLU A 115 -7.10 -11.48 5.76
C GLU A 115 -5.96 -11.07 4.80
N ILE A 116 -4.72 -11.10 5.30
CA ILE A 116 -3.50 -10.74 4.55
C ILE A 116 -3.25 -11.74 3.42
N ARG A 117 -3.04 -11.22 2.21
CA ARG A 117 -2.71 -12.00 1.03
C ARG A 117 -1.58 -11.35 0.26
N VAL A 118 -0.67 -12.18 -0.28
CA VAL A 118 0.42 -11.76 -1.16
C VAL A 118 0.36 -12.62 -2.41
N TYR A 119 0.45 -11.98 -3.56
CA TYR A 119 0.40 -12.63 -4.87
C TYR A 119 1.70 -12.35 -5.63
N ASN A 120 2.15 -13.33 -6.40
CA ASN A 120 3.28 -13.18 -7.32
C ASN A 120 2.87 -12.58 -8.69
N THR A 121 1.64 -12.07 -8.79
CA THR A 121 1.10 -11.44 -10.00
C THR A 121 0.29 -10.21 -9.61
N ALA A 122 0.28 -9.20 -10.49
CA ALA A 122 -0.69 -8.13 -10.41
C ALA A 122 -2.08 -8.71 -10.68
N LEU A 123 -3.02 -8.49 -9.75
CA LEU A 123 -4.40 -8.95 -9.91
C LEU A 123 -5.16 -7.98 -10.83
N PRO A 124 -5.99 -8.50 -11.77
CA PRO A 124 -6.89 -7.67 -12.54
C PRO A 124 -7.91 -6.94 -11.67
N ASP A 125 -8.35 -5.76 -12.10
CA ASP A 125 -9.37 -4.92 -11.45
C ASP A 125 -10.61 -5.72 -11.02
N ALA A 126 -11.09 -6.63 -11.88
CA ALA A 126 -12.28 -7.45 -11.60
C ALA A 126 -12.06 -8.40 -10.42
N HIS A 127 -10.86 -8.99 -10.28
CA HIS A 127 -10.54 -9.90 -9.19
C HIS A 127 -10.43 -9.16 -7.87
N ILE A 128 -9.83 -7.96 -7.86
CA ILE A 128 -9.74 -7.13 -6.65
C ILE A 128 -11.14 -6.78 -6.13
N LYS A 129 -12.04 -6.34 -7.03
CA LYS A 129 -13.43 -6.04 -6.68
C LYS A 129 -14.18 -7.27 -6.17
N ALA A 130 -13.98 -8.43 -6.80
CA ALA A 130 -14.60 -9.67 -6.36
C ALA A 130 -14.12 -10.09 -4.96
N LEU A 131 -12.83 -9.99 -4.68
CA LEU A 131 -12.26 -10.28 -3.35
C LEU A 131 -12.79 -9.33 -2.28
N TYR A 132 -12.88 -8.03 -2.58
CA TYR A 132 -13.48 -7.06 -1.67
C TYR A 132 -14.95 -7.41 -1.36
N ASN A 133 -15.76 -7.66 -2.39
CA ASN A 133 -17.17 -8.01 -2.24
C ASN A 133 -17.37 -9.31 -1.46
N LEU A 134 -16.50 -10.31 -1.67
CA LEU A 134 -16.50 -11.55 -0.89
C LEU A 134 -16.24 -11.28 0.59
N GLY A 135 -15.30 -10.39 0.91
CA GLY A 135 -15.02 -9.98 2.29
C GLY A 135 -16.19 -9.24 2.95
N VAL A 136 -16.87 -8.36 2.20
CA VAL A 136 -18.06 -7.65 2.66
C VAL A 136 -19.22 -8.61 2.93
N ALA A 137 -19.45 -9.60 2.07
CA ALA A 137 -20.55 -10.55 2.20
C ALA A 137 -20.40 -11.53 3.39
N LYS A 138 -19.18 -11.70 3.91
CA LYS A 138 -18.87 -12.58 5.04
C LYS A 138 -18.87 -11.87 6.40
N LYS A 139 -19.36 -10.63 6.43
CA LYS A 139 -19.30 -9.73 7.56
C LYS A 139 -20.69 -9.46 8.13
#